data_AF-A0A7K7VFJ3-F1
#
_entry.id   AF-A0A7K7VFJ3-F1
#
_cell.length_a   1.000
_cell.length_b   1.000
_cell.length_c   1.000
_cell.angle_alpha   90.00
_cell.angle_beta   90.00
_cell.angle_gamma   90.00
#
_symmetry.space_group_name_H-M   'P 1'
#
loop_
_entity.id
_entity.type
_entity.pdbx_description
1 polymer ?
#
loop_
_entity_poly.entity_id
_entity_poly.type
_entity_poly.pdbx_seq_one_letter_code
_entity_poly.pdbx_strand_id
1 'polypeptide(L)'
;LSEPLSARQVMWNAALHAELIHDHADYGFEVPGGGFRWRTIKDKRDAYVRRLNEIYENNVSKAHIDIIRGYGKFTADPQPTVEVDGKKYTAPHILIATGGRPLVPLDSEVPGASLGISSDGFFDLDELPRRSVVVGAGYIAVEMAGILSTLGSESSLLIRHDKVG
;
A
#
# COMPACT_ATOMS: atom_id res chain seq x y z
N LEU A 1 6.15 4.60 -7.21
CA LEU A 1 6.87 3.39 -6.71
C LEU A 1 7.24 3.46 -5.22
N SER A 2 7.36 4.65 -4.60
CA SER A 2 7.77 4.81 -3.18
C SER A 2 6.61 4.91 -2.17
N GLU A 3 5.42 5.35 -2.60
CA GLU A 3 4.28 5.57 -1.69
C GLU A 3 3.81 4.32 -0.92
N PRO A 4 3.49 3.17 -1.57
CA PRO A 4 2.96 2.01 -0.86
C PRO A 4 3.99 1.34 0.06
N LEU A 5 5.29 1.45 -0.24
CA LEU A 5 6.36 0.96 0.64
C LEU A 5 6.43 1.79 1.93
N SER A 6 6.32 3.11 1.80
CA SER A 6 6.38 4.03 2.94
C SER A 6 5.19 3.87 3.88
N ALA A 7 3.97 3.77 3.33
CA ALA A 7 2.75 3.56 4.08
C ALA A 7 2.78 2.22 4.84
N ARG A 8 3.26 1.16 4.18
CA ARG A 8 3.41 -0.16 4.79
C ARG A 8 4.42 -0.15 5.93
N GLN A 9 5.59 0.45 5.75
CA GLN A 9 6.63 0.49 6.78
C GLN A 9 6.14 1.20 8.05
N VAL A 10 5.34 2.26 7.92
CA VAL A 10 4.73 2.95 9.06
C VAL A 10 3.83 2.00 9.85
N MET A 11 2.99 1.21 9.16
CA MET A 11 2.12 0.23 9.80
C MET A 11 2.90 -0.92 10.42
N TRP A 12 3.98 -1.38 9.77
CA TRP A 12 4.88 -2.39 10.32
C TRP A 12 5.54 -1.92 11.61
N ASN A 13 6.05 -0.69 11.64
CA ASN A 13 6.64 -0.12 12.86
C ASN A 13 5.61 -0.01 13.98
N ALA A 14 4.35 0.33 13.67
CA ALA A 14 3.27 0.35 14.65
C ALA A 14 3.00 -1.05 15.22
N ALA A 15 2.99 -2.08 14.39
CA ALA A 15 2.87 -3.47 14.83
C ALA A 15 4.06 -3.88 15.71
N LEU A 16 5.30 -3.58 15.29
CA LEU A 16 6.49 -3.85 16.09
C LEU A 16 6.43 -3.18 17.47
N HIS A 17 5.97 -1.94 17.54
CA HIS A 17 5.78 -1.25 18.83
C HIS A 17 4.73 -1.94 19.71
N ALA A 18 3.65 -2.47 19.13
CA ALA A 18 2.65 -3.22 19.89
C ALA A 18 3.23 -4.50 20.50
N GLU A 19 4.06 -5.25 19.74
CA GLU A 19 4.76 -6.42 20.29
C GLU A 19 5.71 -6.04 21.42
N LEU A 20 6.53 -5.00 21.23
CA LEU A 20 7.47 -4.54 22.27
C LEU A 20 6.76 -4.13 23.57
N ILE A 21 5.54 -3.59 23.48
CA ILE A 21 4.73 -3.23 24.65
C ILE A 21 4.31 -4.47 25.44
N HIS A 22 4.10 -5.63 24.81
CA HIS A 22 3.81 -6.86 25.54
C HIS A 22 4.99 -7.28 26.43
N ASP A 23 6.22 -7.04 25.98
CA ASP A 23 7.43 -7.41 26.71
C ASP A 23 7.89 -6.34 27.74
N HIS A 24 7.26 -5.15 27.76
CA HIS A 24 7.71 -4.04 28.61
C HIS A 24 7.82 -4.41 30.11
N ALA A 25 6.90 -5.22 30.63
CA ALA A 25 6.90 -5.64 32.02
C ALA A 25 8.12 -6.51 32.36
N ASP A 26 8.57 -7.36 31.42
CA ASP A 26 9.76 -8.20 31.60
C ASP A 26 11.05 -7.35 31.65
N TYR A 27 11.01 -6.18 31.03
CA TYR A 27 12.07 -5.17 31.10
C TYR A 27 11.92 -4.20 32.29
N GLY A 28 10.95 -4.41 33.18
CA GLY A 28 10.73 -3.61 34.39
C GLY A 28 9.99 -2.29 34.18
N PHE A 29 9.35 -2.10 33.03
CA PHE A 29 8.51 -0.92 32.75
C PHE A 29 7.03 -1.21 33.00
N GLU A 30 6.34 -0.29 33.68
CA GLU A 30 4.89 -0.31 33.78
C GLU A 30 4.26 0.42 32.58
N VAL A 31 3.21 -0.18 31.98
CA VAL A 31 2.44 0.44 30.89
C VAL A 31 0.98 0.63 31.34
N PRO A 32 0.62 1.82 31.82
CA PRO A 32 -0.75 2.10 32.22
C PRO A 32 -1.66 2.24 30.99
N GLY A 33 -2.74 1.44 30.92
CA GLY A 33 -3.89 1.64 30.03
C GLY A 33 -3.54 1.86 28.55
N GLY A 34 -3.32 0.77 27.80
CA GLY A 34 -2.91 0.84 26.39
C GLY A 34 -3.92 0.17 25.46
N GLY A 35 -4.60 0.97 24.64
CA GLY A 35 -5.35 0.49 23.48
C GLY A 35 -4.78 1.09 22.20
N PHE A 36 -4.66 0.27 21.15
CA PHE A 36 -4.24 0.76 19.84
C PHE A 36 -5.36 1.57 19.17
N ARG A 37 -5.03 2.77 18.68
CA ARG A 37 -5.97 3.66 17.97
C ARG A 37 -5.61 3.75 16.49
N TRP A 38 -6.29 2.96 15.66
CA TRP A 38 -6.05 2.88 14.22
C TRP A 38 -6.07 4.26 13.53
N ARG A 39 -7.09 5.08 13.80
CA ARG A 39 -7.23 6.41 13.20
C ARG A 39 -6.02 7.31 13.45
N THR A 40 -5.41 7.24 14.63
CA THR A 40 -4.23 8.05 14.95
C THR A 40 -3.02 7.71 14.07
N ILE A 41 -2.77 6.41 13.79
CA ILE A 41 -1.64 6.04 12.92
C ILE A 41 -1.97 6.31 11.46
N LYS A 42 -3.24 6.11 11.04
CA LYS A 42 -3.72 6.43 9.70
C LYS A 42 -3.47 7.90 9.36
N ASP A 43 -3.93 8.82 10.20
CA ASP A 43 -3.79 10.26 9.95
C ASP A 43 -2.32 10.68 9.81
N LYS A 44 -1.45 10.14 10.67
CA LYS A 44 0.00 10.39 10.63
C LYS A 44 0.64 9.81 9.37
N ARG A 45 0.27 8.59 8.99
CA ARG A 45 0.74 7.93 7.77
C ARG A 45 0.33 8.73 6.54
N ASP A 46 -0.93 9.16 6.46
CA ASP A 46 -1.45 9.93 5.33
C ASP A 46 -0.76 11.29 5.21
N ALA A 47 -0.51 11.96 6.35
CA ALA A 47 0.27 13.20 6.37
C ALA A 47 1.71 12.98 5.91
N TYR A 48 2.33 11.86 6.29
CA TYR A 48 3.68 11.52 5.85
C TYR A 48 3.75 11.24 4.35
N VAL A 49 2.79 10.49 3.79
CA VAL A 49 2.69 10.22 2.35
C VAL A 49 2.51 11.52 1.57
N ARG A 50 1.60 12.41 2.01
CA ARG A 50 1.42 13.74 1.37
C ARG A 50 2.72 14.54 1.33
N ARG A 51 3.45 14.60 2.45
CA ARG A 51 4.75 15.29 2.51
C ARG A 51 5.77 14.69 1.54
N LEU A 52 5.81 13.35 1.41
CA LEU A 52 6.71 12.71 0.45
C LEU A 52 6.35 13.09 -0.99
N ASN A 53 5.06 13.14 -1.34
CA ASN A 53 4.62 13.56 -2.67
C ASN A 53 5.05 14.98 -3.00
N GLU A 54 4.89 15.91 -2.07
CA GLU A 54 5.39 17.28 -2.20
C GLU A 54 6.91 17.30 -2.46
N ILE A 55 7.68 16.47 -1.75
CA ILE A 55 9.13 16.36 -1.96
C ILE A 55 9.45 15.83 -3.36
N TYR A 56 8.74 14.80 -3.83
CA TYR A 56 8.96 14.25 -5.17
C TYR A 56 8.63 15.26 -6.27
N GLU A 57 7.48 15.94 -6.19
CA GLU A 57 7.11 16.97 -7.16
C GLU A 57 8.14 18.11 -7.18
N ASN A 58 8.59 18.56 -6.01
CA ASN A 58 9.64 19.58 -5.90
C ASN A 58 10.98 19.12 -6.50
N ASN A 59 11.37 17.86 -6.32
CA ASN A 59 12.61 17.34 -6.89
C ASN A 59 12.57 17.28 -8.41
N VAL A 60 11.45 16.87 -8.99
CA VAL A 60 11.24 16.86 -10.45
C VAL A 60 11.29 18.29 -11.01
N SER A 61 10.64 19.23 -10.33
CA SER A 61 10.67 20.65 -10.71
C SER A 61 12.08 21.24 -10.66
N LYS A 62 12.85 20.97 -9.59
CA LYS A 62 14.25 21.41 -9.45
C LYS A 62 15.18 20.83 -10.51
N ALA A 63 14.85 19.66 -11.04
CA ALA A 63 15.59 19.03 -12.14
C ALA A 63 15.18 19.57 -13.53
N HIS A 64 14.28 20.58 -13.60
CA HIS A 64 13.73 21.12 -14.83
C HIS A 64 13.07 20.07 -15.73
N ILE A 65 12.46 19.06 -15.12
CA ILE A 65 11.72 18.00 -15.82
C ILE A 65 10.25 18.40 -15.89
N ASP A 66 9.69 18.37 -17.10
CA ASP A 66 8.27 18.66 -17.31
C ASP A 66 7.37 17.54 -16.73
N ILE A 67 6.34 17.94 -15.97
CA ILE A 67 5.31 17.04 -15.47
C ILE A 67 4.08 17.16 -16.36
N ILE A 68 3.83 16.13 -17.17
CA ILE A 68 2.59 16.01 -17.96
C ILE A 68 1.60 15.17 -17.14
N ARG A 69 0.54 15.81 -16.63
CA ARG A 69 -0.52 15.13 -15.87
C ARG A 69 -1.57 14.56 -16.82
N GLY A 70 -1.92 13.29 -16.64
CA GLY A 70 -2.96 12.61 -17.41
C GLY A 70 -2.60 11.14 -17.66
N TYR A 71 -3.46 10.42 -18.41
CA TYR A 71 -3.20 9.03 -18.79
C TYR A 71 -2.55 8.96 -20.18
N GLY A 72 -1.31 8.52 -20.23
CA GLY A 72 -0.56 8.34 -21.48
C GLY A 72 -0.88 7.01 -22.15
N LYS A 73 -1.21 7.07 -23.46
CA LYS A 73 -1.36 5.90 -24.33
C LYS A 73 -0.50 6.07 -25.57
N PHE A 74 0.08 4.97 -26.06
CA PHE A 74 0.78 4.99 -27.35
C PHE A 74 -0.22 5.15 -28.50
N THR A 75 0.19 5.90 -29.51
CA THR A 75 -0.55 6.03 -30.77
C THR A 75 0.05 5.13 -31.85
N ALA A 76 -0.67 4.95 -32.96
CA ALA A 76 -0.21 4.16 -34.11
C ALA A 76 0.67 4.98 -35.08
N ASP A 77 1.29 6.07 -34.62
CA ASP A 77 2.19 6.88 -35.46
C ASP A 77 3.48 6.09 -35.77
N PRO A 78 4.12 6.29 -36.95
CA PRO A 78 5.34 5.57 -37.32
C PRO A 78 6.52 5.80 -36.37
N GLN A 79 6.56 6.96 -35.71
CA GLN A 79 7.50 7.25 -34.64
C GLN A 79 6.82 7.03 -33.28
N PRO A 80 7.52 6.43 -32.29
CA PRO A 80 6.98 6.24 -30.94
C PRO A 80 6.43 7.56 -30.38
N THR A 81 5.11 7.58 -30.16
CA THR A 81 4.39 8.78 -29.78
C THR A 81 3.37 8.43 -28.70
N VAL A 82 3.30 9.26 -27.66
CA VAL A 82 2.37 9.13 -26.55
C VAL A 82 1.37 10.28 -26.63
N GLU A 83 0.08 9.96 -26.49
CA GLU A 83 -0.99 10.94 -26.36
C GLU A 83 -1.43 11.02 -24.91
N VAL A 84 -1.54 12.24 -24.39
CA VAL A 84 -2.14 12.56 -23.07
C VAL A 84 -3.18 13.65 -23.28
N ASP A 85 -4.43 13.40 -22.90
CA ASP A 85 -5.54 14.34 -23.02
C ASP A 85 -5.66 15.01 -24.41
N GLY A 86 -5.41 14.23 -25.47
CA GLY A 86 -5.47 14.68 -26.86
C GLY A 86 -4.21 15.41 -27.37
N LYS A 87 -3.22 15.67 -26.53
CA LYS A 87 -1.93 16.25 -26.92
C LYS A 87 -0.89 15.15 -27.15
N LYS A 88 -0.19 15.22 -28.27
CA LYS A 88 0.85 14.24 -28.66
C LYS A 88 2.25 14.68 -28.24
N TYR A 89 3.05 13.73 -27.80
CA TYR A 89 4.42 13.88 -27.34
C TYR A 89 5.30 12.77 -27.94
N THR A 90 6.52 13.09 -28.35
CA THR A 90 7.44 12.12 -28.95
C THR A 90 8.87 12.37 -28.47
N ALA A 91 9.68 11.32 -28.42
CA ALA A 91 11.08 11.37 -28.00
C ALA A 91 11.85 10.17 -28.60
N PRO A 92 13.17 10.29 -28.82
CA PRO A 92 13.99 9.16 -29.28
C PRO A 92 14.05 8.00 -28.28
N HIS A 93 13.81 8.27 -27.00
CA HIS A 93 13.74 7.26 -25.95
C HIS A 93 12.46 7.46 -25.12
N ILE A 94 11.67 6.41 -24.97
CA ILE A 94 10.45 6.40 -24.14
C ILE A 94 10.55 5.22 -23.17
N LEU A 95 10.60 5.52 -21.87
CA LEU A 95 10.62 4.53 -20.80
C LEU A 95 9.19 4.26 -20.31
N ILE A 96 8.79 2.98 -20.28
CA ILE A 96 7.53 2.54 -19.68
C ILE A 96 7.78 2.15 -18.23
N ALA A 97 7.28 2.96 -17.29
CA ALA A 97 7.46 2.75 -15.85
C ALA A 97 6.12 2.86 -15.09
N THR A 98 5.04 2.30 -15.64
CA THR A 98 3.66 2.46 -15.13
C THR A 98 3.33 1.65 -13.87
N GLY A 99 4.23 0.79 -13.40
CA GLY A 99 3.98 -0.09 -12.26
C GLY A 99 2.96 -1.21 -12.57
N GLY A 100 2.41 -1.81 -11.52
CA GLY A 100 1.38 -2.85 -11.59
C GLY A 100 0.21 -2.56 -10.63
N ARG A 101 -0.81 -3.43 -10.64
CA ARG A 101 -1.98 -3.32 -9.76
C ARG A 101 -2.32 -4.68 -9.13
N PRO A 102 -2.99 -4.71 -7.97
CA PRO A 102 -3.44 -5.96 -7.36
C PRO A 102 -4.36 -6.75 -8.30
N LEU A 103 -4.19 -8.07 -8.33
CA LEU A 103 -5.11 -8.96 -9.02
C LEU A 103 -6.29 -9.28 -8.10
N VAL A 104 -7.51 -8.95 -8.53
CA VAL A 104 -8.75 -9.35 -7.86
C VAL A 104 -9.44 -10.40 -8.73
N PRO A 105 -9.82 -11.57 -8.20
CA PRO A 105 -10.55 -12.58 -8.96
C PRO A 105 -11.84 -12.03 -9.56
N LEU A 106 -12.26 -12.56 -10.70
CA LEU A 106 -13.53 -12.17 -11.29
C LEU A 106 -14.69 -12.77 -10.48
N ASP A 107 -15.80 -12.03 -10.34
CA ASP A 107 -16.99 -12.55 -9.67
C ASP A 107 -17.58 -13.80 -10.35
N SER A 108 -17.28 -14.02 -11.63
CA SER A 108 -17.63 -15.25 -12.35
C SER A 108 -16.83 -16.48 -11.89
N GLU A 109 -15.64 -16.28 -11.34
CA GLU A 109 -14.75 -17.33 -10.83
C GLU A 109 -14.94 -17.52 -9.32
N VAL A 110 -15.06 -16.41 -8.59
CA VAL A 110 -15.26 -16.37 -7.14
C VAL A 110 -16.40 -15.39 -6.85
N PRO A 111 -17.65 -15.88 -6.72
CA PRO A 111 -18.80 -15.02 -6.46
C PRO A 111 -18.60 -14.17 -5.20
N GLY A 112 -18.68 -12.85 -5.35
CA GLY A 112 -18.50 -11.89 -4.26
C GLY A 112 -17.04 -11.49 -3.99
N ALA A 113 -16.09 -11.83 -4.87
CA ALA A 113 -14.71 -11.35 -4.78
C ALA A 113 -14.62 -9.82 -4.76
N SER A 114 -15.55 -9.15 -5.46
CA SER A 114 -15.70 -7.69 -5.46
C SER A 114 -16.03 -7.05 -4.10
N LEU A 115 -16.49 -7.84 -3.11
CA LEU A 115 -16.73 -7.37 -1.74
C LEU A 115 -15.44 -7.28 -0.91
N GLY A 116 -14.37 -7.93 -1.36
CA GLY A 116 -13.06 -7.85 -0.74
C GLY A 116 -12.34 -6.54 -1.03
N ILE A 117 -11.26 -6.30 -0.29
CA ILE A 117 -10.35 -5.18 -0.53
C ILE A 117 -8.97 -5.70 -0.91
N SER A 118 -8.25 -4.93 -1.72
CA SER A 118 -6.84 -5.17 -2.03
C SER A 118 -5.92 -4.50 -1.01
N SER A 119 -4.61 -4.55 -1.26
CA SER A 119 -3.64 -3.77 -0.48
C SER A 119 -3.91 -2.26 -0.50
N ASP A 120 -4.52 -1.75 -1.57
CA ASP A 120 -4.85 -0.33 -1.67
C ASP A 120 -5.97 0.00 -0.67
N GLY A 121 -7.05 -0.80 -0.67
CA GLY A 121 -8.15 -0.65 0.27
C GLY A 121 -7.76 -0.88 1.73
N PHE A 122 -6.74 -1.71 2.01
CA PHE A 122 -6.19 -1.85 3.37
C PHE A 122 -5.67 -0.52 3.92
N PHE A 123 -4.97 0.26 3.10
CA PHE A 123 -4.49 1.56 3.55
C PHE A 123 -5.66 2.55 3.73
N ASP A 124 -6.76 2.40 2.99
CA ASP A 124 -7.92 3.28 3.13
C ASP A 124 -8.80 2.99 4.36
N LEU A 125 -8.62 1.85 5.05
CA LEU A 125 -9.39 1.51 6.26
C LEU A 125 -9.31 2.62 7.31
N ASP A 126 -10.46 3.10 7.81
CA ASP A 126 -10.55 4.12 8.85
C ASP A 126 -10.49 3.56 10.28
N GLU A 127 -10.74 2.26 10.42
CA GLU A 127 -10.77 1.55 11.69
C GLU A 127 -10.12 0.17 11.56
N LEU A 128 -9.62 -0.37 12.67
CA LEU A 128 -9.10 -1.73 12.72
C LEU A 128 -10.27 -2.71 12.57
N PRO A 129 -10.27 -3.60 11.58
CA PRO A 129 -11.27 -4.66 11.50
C PRO A 129 -11.19 -5.54 12.74
N ARG A 130 -12.33 -5.91 13.32
CA ARG A 130 -12.36 -6.89 14.42
C ARG A 130 -11.90 -8.28 13.95
N ARG A 131 -12.21 -8.62 12.70
CA ARG A 131 -11.88 -9.89 12.05
C ARG A 131 -11.36 -9.63 10.65
N SER A 132 -10.34 -10.36 10.25
CA SER A 132 -9.77 -10.26 8.91
C SER A 132 -9.38 -11.61 8.34
N VAL A 133 -9.63 -11.79 7.05
CA VAL A 133 -9.12 -12.92 6.27
C VAL A 133 -8.28 -12.35 5.14
N VAL A 134 -7.02 -12.74 5.09
CA VAL A 134 -6.09 -12.35 4.03
C VAL A 134 -5.88 -13.56 3.13
N VAL A 135 -6.07 -13.41 1.82
CA VAL A 135 -5.93 -14.48 0.83
C VAL A 135 -4.67 -14.26 0.02
N GLY A 136 -3.76 -15.24 0.05
CA GLY A 136 -2.50 -15.19 -0.68
C GLY A 136 -1.33 -15.71 0.14
N ALA A 137 -0.26 -16.11 -0.53
CA ALA A 137 0.94 -16.67 0.09
C ALA A 137 2.21 -15.85 -0.18
N GLY A 138 2.08 -14.67 -0.80
CA GLY A 138 3.21 -13.79 -1.08
C GLY A 138 3.47 -12.80 0.05
N TYR A 139 4.59 -12.07 -0.05
CA TYR A 139 5.05 -11.16 1.01
C TYR A 139 4.00 -10.15 1.47
N ILE A 140 3.22 -9.56 0.56
CA ILE A 140 2.15 -8.59 0.91
C ILE A 140 1.10 -9.24 1.82
N ALA A 141 0.70 -10.48 1.52
CA ALA A 141 -0.32 -11.19 2.30
C ALA A 141 0.19 -11.49 3.71
N VAL A 142 1.44 -11.95 3.83
CA VAL A 142 2.09 -12.23 5.11
C VAL A 142 2.23 -10.96 5.94
N GLU A 143 2.73 -9.87 5.35
CA GLU A 143 2.89 -8.58 6.02
C GLU A 143 1.54 -8.04 6.54
N MET A 144 0.49 -8.06 5.71
CA MET A 144 -0.84 -7.56 6.10
C MET A 144 -1.49 -8.40 7.19
N ALA A 145 -1.42 -9.73 7.08
CA ALA A 145 -1.96 -10.63 8.10
C ALA A 145 -1.22 -10.43 9.44
N GLY A 146 0.11 -10.28 9.41
CA GLY A 146 0.92 -10.00 10.60
C GLY A 146 0.55 -8.67 11.24
N ILE A 147 0.52 -7.58 10.46
CA ILE A 147 0.14 -6.25 10.97
C ILE A 147 -1.25 -6.27 11.59
N LEU A 148 -2.26 -6.86 10.91
CA LEU A 148 -3.63 -6.93 11.43
C LEU A 148 -3.70 -7.73 12.73
N SER A 149 -3.04 -8.90 12.77
CA SER A 149 -3.04 -9.77 13.94
C SER A 149 -2.39 -9.09 15.15
N THR A 150 -1.18 -8.55 14.97
CA THR A 150 -0.42 -7.87 16.04
C THR A 150 -1.14 -6.64 16.57
N LEU A 151 -1.87 -5.91 15.72
CA LEU A 151 -2.64 -4.74 16.15
C LEU A 151 -4.00 -5.08 16.78
N GLY A 152 -4.38 -6.36 16.83
CA GLY A 152 -5.54 -6.86 17.59
C GLY A 152 -6.72 -7.35 16.75
N SER A 153 -6.60 -7.49 15.43
CA SER A 153 -7.63 -8.14 14.61
C SER A 153 -7.53 -9.67 14.72
N GLU A 154 -8.67 -10.35 14.90
CA GLU A 154 -8.75 -11.81 14.77
C GLU A 154 -8.50 -12.20 13.30
N SER A 155 -7.27 -12.60 13.00
CA SER A 155 -6.74 -12.68 11.63
C SER A 155 -6.53 -14.13 11.17
N SER A 156 -6.93 -14.43 9.94
CA SER A 156 -6.65 -15.70 9.25
C SER A 156 -5.92 -15.45 7.94
N LEU A 157 -4.89 -16.26 7.65
CA LEU A 157 -4.17 -16.24 6.37
C LEU A 157 -4.52 -17.50 5.58
N LEU A 158 -5.18 -17.34 4.44
CA LEU A 158 -5.55 -18.43 3.54
C LEU A 158 -4.52 -18.59 2.43
N ILE A 159 -3.89 -19.75 2.39
CA ILE A 159 -2.87 -20.13 1.40
C ILE A 159 -3.31 -21.35 0.59
N ARG A 160 -2.77 -21.50 -0.62
CA ARG A 160 -3.09 -22.61 -1.54
C ARG A 160 -2.40 -23.94 -1.18
N HIS A 161 -1.29 -23.86 -0.43
CA HIS A 161 -0.41 -24.98 -0.13
C HIS A 161 -0.11 -25.04 1.38
N ASP A 162 0.83 -25.89 1.80
CA ASP A 162 1.16 -26.14 3.20
C ASP A 162 1.99 -25.04 3.87
N LYS A 163 2.66 -24.19 3.08
CA LYS A 163 3.54 -23.11 3.58
C LYS A 163 3.36 -21.81 2.80
N VAL A 164 3.66 -20.71 3.49
CA VAL A 164 3.86 -19.39 2.84
C VAL A 164 5.15 -19.42 2.01
N GLY A 165 5.15 -18.68 0.90
CA GLY A 165 6.28 -18.63 -0.04
C GLY A 165 7.22 -17.47 0.18
#